data_AF-A0A2E5Y8R1-F1
#
_entry.id   AF-A0A2E5Y8R1-F1
#
_cell.length_a   1.000
_cell.length_b   1.000
_cell.length_c   1.000
_cell.angle_alpha   90.00
_cell.angle_beta   90.00
_cell.angle_gamma   90.00
#
_symmetry.space_group_name_H-M   'P 1'
#
loop_
_entity.id
_entity.type
_entity.pdbx_description
1 polymer ?
#
loop_
_entity_poly.entity_id
_entity_poly.type
_entity_poly.pdbx_seq_one_letter_code
_entity_poly.pdbx_strand_id
1 'polypeptide(L)'
;MNKLTRAKTSNIQCLLILFGVFILAFGGTVANAEPLSYQVKYAKESKLKAPLLKNIELLIQLHKHGNSIGRVSVKTDKNGRFFIENTMGKHLVVHILSIKKENQTIRCRGISSINDNLILINCYPK
;
A
#
# COMPACT_ATOMS: atom_id res chain seq x y z
N MET A 1 45.81 21.15 -39.32
CA MET A 1 44.55 21.10 -38.53
C MET A 1 43.99 19.69 -38.63
N ASN A 2 43.62 18.99 -37.54
CA ASN A 2 42.67 17.83 -37.50
C ASN A 2 42.91 16.74 -36.43
N LYS A 3 43.98 16.76 -35.63
CA LYS A 3 44.13 15.78 -34.53
C LYS A 3 43.51 16.24 -33.20
N LEU A 4 43.74 17.50 -32.82
CA LEU A 4 43.22 18.07 -31.56
C LEU A 4 41.69 18.23 -31.56
N THR A 5 41.09 18.63 -32.69
CA THR A 5 39.62 18.72 -32.83
C THR A 5 38.97 17.35 -32.79
N ARG A 6 39.57 16.34 -33.43
CA ARG A 6 39.04 14.95 -33.47
C ARG A 6 39.05 14.28 -32.09
N ALA A 7 40.10 14.48 -31.30
CA ALA A 7 40.17 13.96 -29.93
C ALA A 7 39.15 14.61 -29.00
N LYS A 8 38.92 15.93 -29.16
CA LYS A 8 37.93 16.68 -28.37
C LYS A 8 36.49 16.22 -28.69
N THR A 9 36.18 15.97 -29.97
CA THR A 9 34.87 15.45 -30.41
C THR A 9 34.62 14.00 -29.96
N SER A 10 35.65 13.13 -30.00
CA SER A 10 35.55 11.72 -29.58
C SER A 10 35.23 11.58 -28.08
N ASN A 11 35.86 12.39 -27.23
CA ASN A 11 35.64 12.34 -25.78
C ASN A 11 34.24 12.86 -25.37
N ILE A 12 33.71 13.86 -26.08
CA ILE A 12 32.36 14.40 -25.85
C ILE A 12 31.29 13.39 -26.29
N GLN A 13 31.49 12.69 -27.42
CA GLN A 13 30.58 11.64 -27.87
C GLN A 13 30.55 10.45 -26.90
N CYS A 14 31.71 10.00 -26.38
CA CYS A 14 31.75 8.96 -25.35
C CYS A 14 31.02 9.38 -24.07
N LEU A 15 31.19 10.63 -23.61
CA LEU A 15 30.52 11.13 -22.41
C LEU A 15 29.00 11.20 -22.59
N LEU A 16 28.52 11.62 -23.76
CA LEU A 16 27.09 11.65 -24.09
C LEU A 16 26.48 10.25 -24.16
N ILE A 17 27.20 9.28 -24.70
CA ILE A 17 26.74 7.88 -24.75
C ILE A 17 26.68 7.31 -23.32
N LEU A 18 27.69 7.56 -22.49
CA LEU A 18 27.71 7.15 -21.08
C LEU A 18 26.56 7.79 -20.28
N PHE A 19 26.28 9.07 -20.48
CA PHE A 19 25.15 9.75 -19.86
C PHE A 19 23.79 9.20 -20.35
N GLY A 20 23.66 8.92 -21.66
CA GLY A 20 22.45 8.33 -22.23
C GLY A 20 22.17 6.93 -21.68
N VAL A 21 23.21 6.10 -21.54
CA VAL A 21 23.10 4.77 -20.91
C VAL A 21 22.78 4.88 -19.42
N PHE A 22 23.33 5.88 -18.71
CA PHE A 22 23.01 6.12 -17.30
C PHE A 22 21.55 6.53 -17.10
N ILE A 23 21.00 7.39 -17.96
CA ILE A 23 19.58 7.79 -17.90
C ILE A 23 18.66 6.62 -18.28
N LEU A 24 19.04 5.75 -19.21
CA LEU A 24 18.26 4.56 -19.55
C LEU A 24 18.35 3.46 -18.47
N ALA A 25 19.49 3.34 -17.77
CA ALA A 25 19.70 2.36 -16.71
C ALA A 25 19.10 2.79 -15.36
N PHE A 26 19.09 4.09 -15.05
CA PHE A 26 18.59 4.63 -13.77
C PHE A 26 17.29 5.43 -13.89
N GLY A 27 16.88 5.83 -15.10
CA GLY A 27 15.54 6.34 -15.40
C GLY A 27 14.49 5.24 -15.51
N GLY A 28 14.81 4.04 -15.00
CA GLY A 28 13.86 2.96 -14.79
C GLY A 28 12.70 3.49 -13.95
N THR A 29 11.58 3.66 -14.64
CA THR A 29 10.21 3.89 -14.16
C THR A 29 10.09 3.91 -12.64
N VAL A 30 9.76 5.07 -12.07
CA VAL A 30 8.94 5.11 -10.85
C VAL A 30 7.62 4.44 -11.20
N ALA A 31 7.61 3.10 -11.18
CA ALA A 31 6.40 2.32 -11.33
C ALA A 31 5.54 2.68 -10.14
N ASN A 32 4.58 3.58 -10.34
CA ASN A 32 3.54 3.87 -9.38
C ASN A 32 2.85 2.54 -9.08
N ALA A 33 3.21 1.93 -7.96
CA ALA A 33 2.62 0.68 -7.53
C ALA A 33 1.14 0.97 -7.23
N GLU A 34 0.23 0.40 -8.03
CA GLU A 34 -1.21 0.63 -7.88
C GLU A 34 -1.65 0.37 -6.43
N PRO A 35 -2.42 1.27 -5.80
CA PRO A 35 -2.88 1.09 -4.43
C PRO A 35 -3.68 -0.21 -4.27
N LEU A 36 -3.43 -0.94 -3.19
CA LEU A 36 -4.19 -2.13 -2.84
C LEU A 36 -5.54 -1.71 -2.26
N SER A 37 -6.63 -2.29 -2.78
CA SER A 37 -7.99 -2.03 -2.31
C SER A 37 -8.53 -3.22 -1.54
N TYR A 38 -8.97 -2.98 -0.31
CA TYR A 38 -9.55 -4.00 0.55
C TYR A 38 -11.01 -3.67 0.86
N GLN A 39 -11.91 -4.56 0.49
CA GLN A 39 -13.32 -4.57 0.89
C GLN A 39 -13.45 -5.14 2.29
N VAL A 40 -14.14 -4.43 3.18
CA VAL A 40 -14.42 -4.92 4.53
C VAL A 40 -15.88 -5.34 4.63
N LYS A 41 -16.12 -6.51 5.23
CA LYS A 41 -17.46 -7.02 5.53
C LYS A 41 -17.48 -7.69 6.89
N TYR A 42 -18.62 -7.65 7.58
CA TYR A 42 -18.81 -8.49 8.76
C TYR A 42 -18.80 -9.96 8.36
N ALA A 43 -18.10 -10.78 9.14
CA ALA A 43 -18.22 -12.21 9.03
C ALA A 43 -19.65 -12.66 9.42
N LYS A 44 -20.08 -13.83 8.95
CA LYS A 44 -21.45 -14.30 9.17
C LYS A 44 -21.74 -14.50 10.67
N GLU A 45 -20.73 -14.94 11.39
CA GLU A 45 -20.70 -15.26 12.82
C GLU A 45 -20.38 -14.06 13.73
N SER A 46 -20.11 -12.88 13.17
CA SER A 46 -19.82 -11.68 13.96
C SER A 46 -21.00 -11.33 14.88
N LYS A 47 -20.74 -11.23 16.18
CA LYS A 47 -21.73 -10.89 17.22
C LYS A 47 -22.31 -9.48 17.02
N LEU A 48 -21.49 -8.56 16.52
CA LEU A 48 -21.91 -7.23 16.12
C LEU A 48 -21.80 -7.07 14.60
N LYS A 49 -22.89 -6.62 13.97
CA LYS A 49 -22.96 -6.28 12.54
C LYS A 49 -23.30 -4.81 12.30
N ALA A 50 -23.08 -4.01 13.32
CA ALA A 50 -23.24 -2.57 13.31
C ALA A 50 -21.97 -1.92 13.89
N PRO A 51 -21.58 -0.74 13.41
CA PRO A 51 -22.26 0.12 12.43
C PRO A 51 -22.03 -0.28 10.96
N LEU A 52 -22.71 0.41 10.03
CA LEU A 52 -22.40 0.34 8.61
C LEU A 52 -20.92 0.65 8.38
N LEU A 53 -20.24 -0.19 7.59
CA LEU A 53 -18.80 -0.07 7.32
C LEU A 53 -18.46 1.00 6.27
N LYS A 54 -19.38 1.92 5.98
CA LYS A 54 -19.21 2.98 4.97
C LYS A 54 -18.70 4.25 5.63
N ASN A 55 -17.70 4.89 5.04
CA ASN A 55 -17.13 6.15 5.53
C ASN A 55 -16.67 6.11 7.00
N ILE A 56 -16.21 4.95 7.46
CA ILE A 56 -15.84 4.74 8.86
C ILE A 56 -14.34 4.62 9.03
N GLU A 57 -13.83 5.04 10.19
CA GLU A 57 -12.41 4.94 10.53
C GLU A 57 -12.11 3.52 11.05
N LEU A 58 -11.08 2.88 10.49
CA LEU A 58 -10.56 1.59 10.89
C LEU A 58 -9.15 1.78 11.42
N LEU A 59 -8.89 1.21 12.59
CA LEU A 59 -7.52 1.04 13.06
C LEU A 59 -7.00 -0.29 12.53
N ILE A 60 -5.96 -0.22 11.70
CA ILE A 60 -5.32 -1.40 11.13
C ILE A 60 -3.88 -1.52 11.61
N GLN A 61 -3.39 -2.75 11.72
CA GLN A 61 -2.00 -3.08 11.95
C GLN A 61 -1.45 -3.78 10.72
N LEU A 62 -0.32 -3.29 10.23
CA LEU A 62 0.33 -3.80 9.05
C LEU A 62 1.48 -4.72 9.47
N HIS A 63 1.62 -5.83 8.77
CA HIS A 63 2.72 -6.77 8.94
C HIS A 63 3.44 -7.00 7.62
N LYS A 64 4.76 -7.18 7.69
CA LYS A 64 5.63 -7.54 6.57
C LYS A 64 6.59 -8.63 7.02
N HIS A 65 6.62 -9.75 6.30
CA HIS A 65 7.39 -10.95 6.68
C HIS A 65 7.12 -11.39 8.13
N GLY A 66 5.86 -11.32 8.56
CA GLY A 66 5.44 -11.62 9.94
C GLY A 66 5.69 -10.51 10.97
N ASN A 67 6.58 -9.55 10.68
CA ASN A 67 6.91 -8.46 11.59
C ASN A 67 5.90 -7.33 11.49
N SER A 68 5.47 -6.81 12.64
CA SER A 68 4.63 -5.61 12.69
C SER A 68 5.44 -4.40 12.20
N ILE A 69 4.94 -3.69 11.20
CA ILE A 69 5.57 -2.48 10.66
C ILE A 69 4.90 -1.19 11.14
N GLY A 70 3.72 -1.30 11.76
CA GLY A 70 3.05 -0.15 12.37
C GLY A 70 1.53 -0.27 12.40
N ARG A 71 0.90 0.72 13.03
CA ARG A 71 -0.55 0.90 13.04
C ARG A 71 -0.92 2.18 12.32
N VAL A 72 -2.00 2.14 11.57
CA VAL A 72 -2.50 3.29 10.83
C VAL A 72 -4.02 3.33 10.90
N SER A 73 -4.57 4.53 11.00
CA SER A 73 -5.99 4.78 10.84
C SER A 73 -6.30 5.00 9.37
N VAL A 74 -7.21 4.20 8.81
CA VAL A 74 -7.69 4.35 7.44
C VAL A 74 -9.18 4.57 7.44
N LYS A 75 -9.71 5.28 6.44
CA LYS A 75 -11.15 5.50 6.28
C LYS A 75 -11.68 4.66 5.12
N THR A 76 -12.79 3.98 5.34
CA THR A 76 -13.48 3.29 4.24
C THR A 76 -14.22 4.27 3.34
N ASP A 77 -14.43 3.89 2.09
CA ASP A 77 -15.25 4.61 1.13
C ASP A 77 -16.76 4.31 1.32
N LYS A 78 -17.58 4.86 0.41
CA LYS A 78 -19.03 4.63 0.35
C LYS A 78 -19.44 3.15 0.12
N ASN A 79 -18.50 2.32 -0.32
CA ASN A 79 -18.70 0.89 -0.57
C ASN A 79 -18.10 0.02 0.55
N GLY A 80 -17.49 0.62 1.58
CA GLY A 80 -16.83 -0.11 2.66
C GLY A 80 -15.46 -0.67 2.28
N ARG A 81 -14.79 -0.04 1.31
CA ARG A 81 -13.41 -0.36 0.92
C ARG A 81 -12.44 0.66 1.47
N PHE A 82 -11.23 0.25 1.82
CA PHE A 82 -10.13 1.18 2.07
C PHE A 82 -8.94 0.85 1.17
N PHE A 83 -8.01 1.80 1.07
CA PHE A 83 -6.85 1.68 0.20
C PHE A 83 -5.56 1.78 1.02
N ILE A 84 -4.57 0.98 0.66
CA ILE A 84 -3.21 1.07 1.19
C ILE A 84 -2.28 1.23 -0.01
N GLU A 85 -1.30 2.13 0.11
CA GLU A 85 -0.24 2.22 -0.89
C GLU A 85 0.50 0.88 -1.02
N ASN A 86 0.70 0.41 -2.25
CA ASN A 86 1.41 -0.84 -2.53
C ASN A 86 2.94 -0.67 -2.47
N THR A 87 3.41 0.16 -1.53
CA THR A 87 4.84 0.33 -1.24
C THR A 87 5.41 -0.90 -0.51
N MET A 88 4.54 -1.78 -0.01
CA MET A 88 4.90 -2.86 0.91
C MET A 88 5.21 -4.21 0.24
N GLY A 89 4.76 -4.43 -1.00
CA GLY A 89 5.04 -5.64 -1.80
C GLY A 89 4.36 -6.93 -1.33
N LYS A 90 4.78 -8.07 -1.91
CA LYS A 90 4.11 -9.41 -1.86
C LYS A 90 3.91 -10.05 -0.47
N HIS A 91 4.42 -9.45 0.60
CA HIS A 91 4.38 -10.01 1.96
C HIS A 91 3.59 -9.14 2.95
N LEU A 92 2.76 -8.24 2.44
CA LEU A 92 1.87 -7.43 3.27
C LEU A 92 0.72 -8.28 3.81
N VAL A 93 0.52 -8.18 5.13
CA VAL A 93 -0.66 -8.70 5.82
C VAL A 93 -1.30 -7.55 6.60
N VAL A 94 -2.63 -7.44 6.52
CA VAL A 94 -3.41 -6.38 7.14
C VAL A 94 -4.28 -6.97 8.23
N HIS A 95 -4.15 -6.45 9.45
CA HIS A 95 -4.98 -6.82 10.59
C HIS A 95 -5.90 -5.64 10.94
N ILE A 96 -7.21 -5.83 10.89
CA ILE A 96 -8.18 -4.87 11.42
C ILE A 96 -8.31 -5.10 12.93
N LEU A 97 -8.03 -4.07 13.73
CA LEU A 97 -8.06 -4.12 15.20
C LEU A 97 -9.33 -3.52 15.79
N SER A 98 -9.86 -2.48 15.16
CA SER A 98 -11.09 -1.83 15.63
C SER A 98 -11.73 -0.97 14.56
N ILE A 99 -13.02 -0.76 14.71
CA ILE A 99 -13.79 0.25 14.01
C ILE A 99 -14.04 1.42 14.97
N LYS A 100 -13.86 2.64 14.51
CA LYS A 100 -14.19 3.84 15.25
C LYS A 100 -15.38 4.54 14.60
N LYS A 101 -16.44 4.71 15.38
CA LYS A 101 -17.66 5.42 14.99
C LYS A 101 -17.91 6.52 15.99
N GLU A 102 -17.92 7.77 15.53
CA GLU A 102 -18.11 8.93 16.42
C GLU A 102 -17.09 8.87 17.58
N ASN A 103 -17.55 8.74 18.83
CA ASN A 103 -16.73 8.62 20.04
C ASN A 103 -16.58 7.19 20.59
N GLN A 104 -17.06 6.17 19.86
CA GLN A 104 -16.98 4.78 20.27
C GLN A 104 -15.97 4.00 19.43
N THR A 105 -15.17 3.18 20.11
CA THR A 105 -14.24 2.23 19.47
C THR A 105 -14.73 0.81 19.72
N ILE A 106 -15.11 0.12 18.66
CA ILE A 106 -15.58 -1.26 18.68
C ILE A 106 -14.39 -2.15 18.32
N ARG A 107 -14.03 -3.07 19.20
CA ARG A 107 -12.95 -4.03 18.95
C ARG A 107 -13.40 -5.03 17.89
N CYS A 108 -12.57 -5.19 16.88
CA CYS A 108 -12.81 -6.12 15.79
C CYS A 108 -11.54 -6.91 15.49
N ARG A 109 -11.69 -8.05 14.84
CA ARG A 109 -10.58 -8.84 14.31
C ARG A 109 -10.91 -9.26 12.90
N GLY A 110 -10.05 -8.89 11.97
CA GLY A 110 -10.05 -9.41 10.60
C GLY A 110 -8.63 -9.39 10.09
N ILE A 111 -8.27 -10.36 9.26
CA ILE A 111 -6.93 -10.51 8.71
C ILE A 111 -7.09 -10.71 7.21
N SER A 112 -6.24 -10.07 6.43
CA SER A 112 -6.09 -10.40 5.02
C SER A 112 -4.65 -10.31 4.54
N SER A 113 -4.34 -11.09 3.52
CA SER A 113 -3.08 -11.06 2.78
C SER A 113 -3.24 -10.29 1.47
N ILE A 114 -2.13 -9.89 0.85
CA ILE A 114 -2.12 -9.09 -0.38
C ILE A 114 -2.94 -9.68 -1.56
N ASN A 115 -3.15 -11.01 -1.60
CA ASN A 115 -3.89 -11.66 -2.68
C ASN A 115 -5.40 -11.76 -2.40
N ASP A 116 -5.82 -11.38 -1.19
CA ASP A 116 -7.22 -11.40 -0.80
C ASP A 116 -7.70 -9.98 -0.48
N ASN A 117 -8.52 -9.45 -1.37
CA ASN A 117 -9.04 -8.10 -1.25
C ASN A 117 -10.29 -8.04 -0.36
N LEU A 118 -10.71 -9.14 0.27
CA LEU A 118 -11.85 -9.19 1.18
C LEU A 118 -11.39 -9.45 2.61
N ILE A 119 -11.68 -8.52 3.52
CA ILE A 119 -11.45 -8.70 4.95
C ILE A 119 -12.78 -8.96 5.65
N LEU A 120 -12.95 -10.17 6.14
CA LEU A 120 -14.05 -10.52 7.04
C LEU A 120 -13.69 -10.14 8.47
N ILE A 121 -14.51 -9.31 9.10
CA ILE A 121 -14.29 -8.85 10.47
C ILE A 121 -15.29 -9.48 11.44
N ASN A 122 -14.76 -9.91 12.58
CA ASN A 122 -15.51 -10.33 13.75
C ASN A 122 -15.40 -9.25 14.82
N CYS A 123 -16.52 -8.61 15.16
CA CYS A 123 -16.59 -7.52 16.13
C CYS A 123 -17.29 -7.96 17.41
N TYR A 124 -16.78 -7.45 18.53
CA TYR A 124 -17.24 -7.82 19.87
C TYR A 124 -17.67 -6.58 20.64
N PRO A 125 -18.77 -6.65 21.41
CA PRO A 125 -19.10 -5.60 22.37
C PRO A 125 -17.96 -5.51 23.37
N LYS A 126 -17.61 -4.27 23.71
CA LYS A 126 -16.53 -3.98 24.65
C LYS A 126 -16.96 -4.33 26.08
#